data_AF-A0A6B3MGA8-F1
#
_entry.id   AF-A0A6B3MGA8-F1
#
_cell.length_a   1.000
_cell.length_b   1.000
_cell.length_c   1.000
_cell.angle_alpha   90.00
_cell.angle_beta   90.00
_cell.angle_gamma   90.00
#
_symmetry.space_group_name_H-M   'P 1'
#
loop_
_entity.id
_entity.type
_entity.pdbx_description
1 polymer ?
#
loop_
_entity_poly.entity_id
_entity_poly.type
_entity_poly.pdbx_seq_one_letter_code
_entity_poly.pdbx_strand_id
1 'polypeptide(L)'
;LQDILPAASEEELQQPTRIRMMQYLIGEATPTLLVSENLYLLDIAPSGTIVNGLTELITLDNAGHFLSLERTYGLAGSGAKIYQLATGSATDTSGIATLKGDISRIHPIQKKLLLDLSELGIYLDNLEGIELGPRLSDGSQSLLLVSDDNFREEQVTQFILFRVE
;
A
#
# COMPACT_ATOMS: atom_id res chain seq x y z
N LEU A 1 18.33 10.04 -13.01
CA LEU A 1 18.96 8.92 -12.28
C LEU A 1 17.83 8.23 -11.53
N GLN A 2 17.23 7.19 -12.12
CA GLN A 2 16.34 6.31 -11.36
C GLN A 2 17.24 5.60 -10.34
N ASP A 3 16.96 5.79 -9.05
CA ASP A 3 17.55 4.96 -8.00
C ASP A 3 17.04 3.53 -8.23
N ILE A 4 17.80 2.74 -8.99
CA ILE A 4 17.53 1.32 -9.14
C ILE A 4 17.98 0.68 -7.84
N LEU A 5 17.03 0.48 -6.93
CA LEU A 5 17.24 -0.37 -5.77
C LEU A 5 17.74 -1.75 -6.26
N PRO A 6 18.74 -2.36 -5.58
CA PRO A 6 19.20 -3.69 -5.95
C PRO A 6 18.02 -4.68 -5.92
N ALA A 7 18.00 -5.62 -6.87
CA ALA A 7 17.00 -6.67 -6.88
C ALA A 7 17.05 -7.46 -5.57
N ALA A 8 15.89 -7.69 -4.95
CA ALA A 8 15.78 -8.50 -3.75
C ALA A 8 16.27 -9.92 -4.01
N SER A 9 16.98 -10.51 -3.06
CA SER A 9 17.39 -11.91 -3.09
C SER A 9 16.18 -12.86 -2.98
N GLU A 10 16.33 -14.12 -3.42
CA GLU A 10 15.25 -15.12 -3.33
C GLU A 10 14.76 -15.36 -1.88
N GLU A 11 15.65 -15.25 -0.89
CA GLU A 11 15.28 -15.33 0.54
C GLU A 11 14.47 -14.10 1.01
N GLU A 12 14.77 -12.90 0.47
CA GLU A 12 14.02 -11.68 0.77
C GLU A 12 12.62 -11.71 0.13
N LEU A 13 12.48 -12.36 -1.03
CA LEU A 13 11.19 -12.57 -1.68
C LEU A 13 10.29 -13.59 -0.96
N GLN A 14 10.87 -14.43 -0.08
CA GLN A 14 10.13 -15.39 0.76
C GLN A 14 9.72 -14.81 2.12
N GLN A 15 10.09 -13.56 2.41
CA GLN A 15 9.66 -12.84 3.60
C GLN A 15 8.75 -11.67 3.21
N PRO A 16 7.77 -11.32 4.05
CA PRO A 16 7.00 -10.11 3.82
C PRO A 16 7.95 -8.89 3.86
N THR A 17 7.85 -8.04 2.83
CA THR A 17 8.58 -6.77 2.80
C THR A 17 8.13 -5.92 3.99
N ARG A 18 9.10 -5.39 4.72
CA ARG A 18 8.87 -4.61 5.94
C ARG A 18 8.93 -3.12 5.61
N ILE A 19 7.86 -2.40 5.90
CA ILE A 19 7.74 -0.96 5.70
C ILE A 19 7.58 -0.30 7.07
N ARG A 20 8.30 0.81 7.29
CA ARG A 20 8.12 1.67 8.48
C ARG A 20 7.06 2.72 8.15
N MET A 21 5.89 2.62 8.75
CA MET A 21 4.86 3.65 8.65
C MET A 21 5.04 4.63 9.82
N MET A 22 5.43 5.86 9.52
CA MET A 22 5.69 6.91 10.51
C MET A 22 4.55 7.92 10.51
N GLN A 23 3.99 8.19 11.69
CA GLN A 23 2.96 9.20 11.88
C GLN A 23 3.57 10.43 12.53
N TYR A 24 3.47 11.58 11.86
CA TYR A 24 3.97 12.84 12.37
C TYR A 24 2.83 13.79 12.70
N LEU A 25 2.92 14.45 13.85
CA LEU A 25 2.16 15.64 14.15
C LEU A 25 2.94 16.84 13.64
N ILE A 26 2.39 17.54 12.65
CA ILE A 26 2.95 18.75 12.07
C ILE A 26 2.12 19.92 12.58
N GLY A 27 2.70 20.76 13.44
CA GLY A 27 2.07 21.97 13.93
C GLY A 27 2.70 23.22 13.33
N GLU A 28 1.94 24.30 13.21
CA GLU A 28 2.45 25.58 12.69
C GLU A 28 3.42 26.27 13.67
N ALA A 29 3.18 26.09 14.98
CA ALA A 29 3.95 26.74 16.05
C ALA A 29 4.74 25.75 16.93
N THR A 30 4.62 24.44 16.68
CA THR A 30 5.32 23.39 17.44
C THR A 30 6.24 22.60 16.51
N PRO A 31 7.42 22.15 16.97
CA PRO A 31 8.26 21.25 16.17
C PRO A 31 7.50 20.01 15.72
N THR A 32 7.82 19.52 14.52
CA THR A 32 7.32 18.23 14.04
C THR A 32 7.63 17.13 15.05
N LEU A 33 6.59 16.43 15.49
CA LEU A 33 6.69 15.37 16.48
C LEU A 33 6.36 14.03 15.82
N LEU A 34 7.23 13.04 16.00
CA LEU A 34 6.89 11.65 15.69
C LEU A 34 5.87 11.17 16.75
N VAL A 35 4.66 10.86 16.31
CA VAL A 35 3.57 10.35 17.15
C VAL A 35 3.73 8.85 17.37
N SER A 36 3.99 8.12 16.29
CA SER A 36 4.27 6.70 16.33
C SER A 36 5.06 6.27 15.10
N GLU A 37 5.71 5.13 15.21
CA GLU A 37 6.14 4.36 14.06
C GLU A 37 5.59 2.95 14.20
N ASN A 38 5.05 2.39 13.12
CA ASN A 38 4.50 1.04 13.15
C ASN A 38 5.04 0.22 11.97
N LEU A 39 5.22 -1.08 12.21
CA LEU A 39 5.62 -2.03 11.18
C LEU A 39 4.42 -2.36 10.28
N TYR A 40 4.52 -2.03 8.99
CA TYR A 40 3.63 -2.50 7.94
C TYR A 40 4.29 -3.66 7.19
N LEU A 41 3.54 -4.74 6.95
CA LEU A 41 4.03 -5.90 6.22
C LEU A 41 3.27 -6.01 4.89
N LEU A 42 4.00 -5.99 3.78
CA LEU A 42 3.45 -6.42 2.50
C LEU A 42 3.22 -7.93 2.52
N ASP A 43 2.21 -8.39 1.78
CA ASP A 43 2.05 -9.82 1.55
C ASP A 43 3.26 -10.36 0.76
N ILE A 44 3.57 -11.65 0.97
CA ILE A 44 4.59 -12.33 0.18
C ILE A 44 4.18 -12.26 -1.29
N ALA A 45 5.09 -11.72 -2.11
CA ALA A 45 4.84 -11.54 -3.53
C ALA A 45 4.71 -12.92 -4.22
N PRO A 46 3.81 -13.08 -5.20
CA PRO A 46 3.76 -14.28 -6.02
C PRO A 46 5.10 -14.54 -6.75
N SER A 47 5.37 -15.81 -7.07
CA SER A 47 6.56 -16.18 -7.85
C SER A 47 6.58 -15.45 -9.20
N GLY A 48 7.76 -14.99 -9.62
CA GLY A 48 7.93 -14.20 -10.84
C GLY A 48 7.63 -12.71 -10.68
N THR A 49 7.30 -12.24 -9.47
CA THR A 49 7.21 -10.81 -9.14
C THR A 49 8.61 -10.19 -9.13
N ILE A 50 8.78 -9.05 -9.81
CA ILE A 50 10.01 -8.26 -9.84
C ILE A 50 9.91 -7.09 -8.85
N VAL A 51 8.73 -6.47 -8.74
CA VAL A 51 8.45 -5.35 -7.84
C VAL A 51 7.17 -5.64 -7.06
N ASN A 52 7.18 -5.42 -5.74
CA ASN A 52 6.02 -5.50 -4.86
C ASN A 52 6.09 -4.30 -3.91
N GLY A 53 5.03 -3.48 -3.87
CA GLY A 53 5.07 -2.21 -3.15
C GLY A 53 3.71 -1.77 -2.64
N LEU A 54 3.73 -1.02 -1.54
CA LEU A 54 2.64 -0.14 -1.13
C LEU A 54 2.71 1.11 -2.02
N THR A 55 1.73 1.32 -2.89
CA THR A 55 1.76 2.42 -3.86
C THR A 55 0.95 3.63 -3.42
N GLU A 56 -0.11 3.41 -2.65
CA GLU A 56 -0.94 4.50 -2.13
C GLU A 56 -1.59 4.12 -0.79
N LEU A 57 -1.87 5.11 0.04
CA LEU A 57 -2.50 5.00 1.34
C LEU A 57 -3.45 6.17 1.59
N ILE A 58 -4.76 5.91 1.67
CA ILE A 58 -5.76 6.94 2.00
C ILE A 58 -6.32 6.78 3.41
N THR A 59 -6.54 7.90 4.07
CA THR A 59 -7.10 7.92 5.44
C THR A 59 -8.62 7.81 5.38
N LEU A 60 -9.19 6.86 6.12
CA LEU A 60 -10.64 6.69 6.22
C LEU A 60 -11.25 7.53 7.35
N ASP A 61 -10.51 7.71 8.44
CA ASP A 61 -10.92 8.51 9.59
C ASP A 61 -9.73 8.97 10.45
N ASN A 62 -10.03 9.72 11.51
CA ASN A 62 -9.02 10.20 12.46
C ASN A 62 -8.67 9.16 13.56
N ALA A 63 -9.14 7.91 13.45
CA ALA A 63 -8.91 6.84 14.41
C ALA A 63 -7.83 5.84 13.96
N GLY A 64 -7.14 6.15 12.85
CA GLY A 64 -6.05 5.32 12.34
C GLY A 64 -6.52 4.17 11.46
N HIS A 65 -7.64 4.36 10.75
CA HIS A 65 -8.08 3.45 9.69
C HIS A 65 -7.73 4.01 8.31
N PHE A 66 -7.26 3.14 7.42
CA PHE A 66 -6.83 3.53 6.08
C PHE A 66 -7.24 2.47 5.06
N LEU A 67 -7.22 2.84 3.77
CA LEU A 67 -7.09 1.90 2.67
C LEU A 67 -5.68 1.97 2.11
N SER A 68 -5.09 0.82 1.80
CA SER A 68 -3.87 0.75 1.01
C SER A 68 -4.13 0.13 -0.36
N LEU A 69 -3.37 0.61 -1.34
CA LEU A 69 -3.17 -0.04 -2.62
C LEU A 69 -1.77 -0.68 -2.61
N GLU A 70 -1.72 -2.00 -2.72
CA GLU A 70 -0.48 -2.75 -2.94
C GLU A 70 -0.41 -3.20 -4.40
N ARG A 71 0.71 -2.95 -5.07
CA ARG A 71 0.92 -3.30 -6.47
C ARG A 71 2.09 -4.27 -6.62
N THR A 72 1.91 -5.28 -7.46
CA THR A 72 2.98 -6.13 -7.98
C THR A 72 3.22 -5.86 -9.46
N TYR A 73 4.46 -6.07 -9.91
CA TYR A 73 4.82 -6.11 -11.33
C TYR A 73 5.85 -7.22 -11.54
N GLY A 74 5.66 -8.05 -12.56
CA GLY A 74 6.58 -9.13 -12.87
C GLY A 74 6.28 -9.85 -14.17
N LEU A 75 6.71 -11.11 -14.26
CA LEU A 75 6.56 -11.93 -15.47
C LEU A 75 5.10 -12.15 -15.90
N ALA A 76 4.17 -12.10 -14.94
CA ALA A 76 2.73 -12.22 -15.18
C ALA A 76 2.02 -10.88 -15.45
N GLY A 77 2.77 -9.77 -15.56
CA GLY A 77 2.22 -8.42 -15.67
C GLY A 77 2.01 -7.75 -14.31
N SER A 78 1.12 -6.75 -14.28
CA SER A 78 0.76 -6.00 -13.07
C SER A 78 -0.35 -6.70 -12.29
N GLY A 79 -0.23 -6.69 -10.96
CA GLY A 79 -1.30 -7.08 -10.04
C GLY A 79 -1.54 -5.95 -9.03
N ALA A 80 -2.74 -5.87 -8.49
CA ALA A 80 -3.08 -4.87 -7.49
C ALA A 80 -4.08 -5.43 -6.47
N LYS A 81 -3.92 -5.03 -5.21
CA LYS A 81 -4.79 -5.44 -4.10
C LYS A 81 -5.12 -4.23 -3.24
N ILE A 82 -6.38 -4.14 -2.81
CA ILE A 82 -6.85 -3.14 -1.87
C ILE A 82 -7.00 -3.79 -0.49
N TYR A 83 -6.39 -3.19 0.52
CA TYR A 83 -6.56 -3.62 1.91
C TYR A 83 -7.15 -2.49 2.74
N GLN A 84 -7.92 -2.86 3.75
CA GLN A 84 -8.19 -1.99 4.90
C GLN A 84 -7.17 -2.27 5.98
N LEU A 85 -6.65 -1.23 6.62
CA LEU A 85 -5.68 -1.36 7.70
C LEU A 85 -6.04 -0.49 8.92
N ALA A 86 -5.62 -0.95 10.09
CA ALA A 86 -5.87 -0.31 11.38
C ALA A 86 -4.58 -0.28 12.22
N THR A 87 -4.18 0.90 12.69
CA THR A 87 -2.93 1.08 13.45
C THR A 87 -3.11 0.94 14.96
N GLY A 88 -4.34 0.96 15.48
CA GLY A 88 -4.62 1.07 16.92
C GLY A 88 -4.04 -0.04 17.81
N SER A 89 -3.79 -1.24 17.27
CA SER A 89 -3.17 -2.36 18.00
C SER A 89 -1.70 -2.61 17.64
N ALA A 90 -1.11 -1.78 16.77
CA ALA A 90 0.26 -1.97 16.32
C ALA A 90 1.24 -1.57 17.42
N THR A 91 2.35 -2.30 17.52
CA THR A 91 3.46 -1.93 18.42
C THR A 91 4.13 -0.67 17.89
N ASP A 92 4.38 0.31 18.76
CA ASP A 92 5.23 1.45 18.42
C ASP A 92 6.69 0.98 18.32
N THR A 93 7.27 1.09 17.13
CA THR A 93 8.63 0.70 16.79
C THR A 93 9.59 1.88 16.73
N SER A 94 9.17 3.08 17.14
CA SER A 94 9.98 4.31 17.10
C SER A 94 11.35 4.17 17.81
N GLY A 95 11.40 3.37 18.88
CA GLY A 95 12.63 3.06 19.63
C GLY A 95 13.47 1.90 19.08
N ILE A 96 13.03 1.22 18.02
CA ILE A 96 13.71 0.06 17.44
C ILE A 96 14.57 0.52 16.26
N ALA A 97 15.90 0.46 16.40
CA ALA A 97 16.83 0.96 15.39
C ALA A 97 16.81 0.16 14.06
N THR A 98 16.46 -1.12 14.10
CA THR A 98 16.41 -1.99 12.92
C THR A 98 15.27 -2.97 13.02
N LEU A 99 14.52 -3.10 11.93
CA LEU A 99 13.49 -4.13 11.76
C LEU A 99 14.04 -5.33 10.99
N LYS A 100 15.37 -5.52 10.90
CA LYS A 100 15.98 -6.75 10.38
C LYS A 100 16.03 -7.81 11.49
N GLY A 101 15.82 -9.09 11.13
CA GLY A 101 15.88 -10.20 12.08
C GLY A 101 14.54 -10.57 12.70
N ASP A 102 14.56 -11.03 13.96
CA ASP A 102 13.38 -11.51 14.68
C ASP A 102 12.44 -10.35 15.07
N ILE A 103 11.19 -10.45 14.61
CA ILE A 103 10.12 -9.50 14.89
C ILE A 103 8.95 -10.15 15.65
N SER A 104 9.16 -11.33 16.24
CA SER A 104 8.12 -12.12 16.93
C SER A 104 7.42 -11.38 18.08
N ARG A 105 8.04 -10.32 18.62
CA ARG A 105 7.48 -9.47 19.68
C ARG A 105 6.83 -8.18 19.18
N ILE A 106 6.89 -7.91 17.89
CA ILE A 106 6.30 -6.72 17.26
C ILE A 106 4.93 -7.14 16.71
N HIS A 107 3.89 -6.45 17.13
CA HIS A 107 2.58 -6.56 16.49
C HIS A 107 2.55 -5.60 15.31
N PRO A 108 2.60 -6.09 14.05
CA PRO A 108 2.50 -5.23 12.89
C PRO A 108 1.09 -4.63 12.79
N ILE A 109 0.96 -3.60 11.95
CA ILE A 109 -0.33 -3.07 11.50
C ILE A 109 -1.20 -4.22 11.01
N GLN A 110 -2.42 -4.29 11.52
CA GLN A 110 -3.39 -5.27 11.07
C GLN A 110 -3.99 -4.78 9.77
N LYS A 111 -4.01 -5.65 8.75
CA LYS A 111 -4.66 -5.40 7.48
C LYS A 111 -5.59 -6.54 7.09
N LYS A 112 -6.63 -6.20 6.34
CA LYS A 112 -7.61 -7.12 5.78
C LYS A 112 -7.71 -6.88 4.28
N LEU A 113 -7.51 -7.91 3.48
CA LEU A 113 -7.75 -7.84 2.03
C LEU A 113 -9.23 -7.55 1.80
N LEU A 114 -9.51 -6.48 1.04
CA LEU A 114 -10.86 -6.13 0.60
C LEU A 114 -11.13 -6.62 -0.82
N LEU A 115 -10.16 -6.45 -1.72
CA LEU A 115 -10.30 -6.84 -3.12
C LEU A 115 -8.93 -7.16 -3.72
N ASP A 116 -8.81 -8.32 -4.36
CA ASP A 116 -7.76 -8.61 -5.33
C ASP A 116 -8.27 -8.22 -6.72
N LEU A 117 -7.63 -7.24 -7.36
CA LEU A 117 -8.12 -6.71 -8.63
C LEU A 117 -7.97 -7.70 -9.79
N SER A 118 -7.18 -8.77 -9.62
CA SER A 118 -7.11 -9.84 -10.62
C SER A 118 -8.45 -10.57 -10.78
N GLU A 119 -9.32 -10.53 -9.77
CA GLU A 119 -10.67 -11.11 -9.81
C GLU A 119 -11.59 -10.39 -10.81
N LEU A 120 -11.25 -9.17 -11.22
CA LEU A 120 -12.04 -8.39 -12.17
C LEU A 120 -11.94 -8.92 -13.62
N GLY A 121 -10.92 -9.73 -13.92
CA GLY A 121 -10.70 -10.27 -15.27
C GLY A 121 -10.38 -9.21 -16.32
N ILE A 122 -9.89 -8.05 -15.91
CA ILE A 122 -9.44 -6.96 -16.78
C ILE A 122 -7.92 -6.86 -16.80
N TYR A 123 -7.38 -6.22 -17.83
CA TYR A 123 -5.97 -5.83 -17.83
C TYR A 123 -5.75 -4.75 -16.77
N LEU A 124 -4.75 -4.96 -15.91
CA LEU A 124 -4.30 -4.00 -14.91
C LEU A 124 -2.95 -3.44 -15.35
N ASP A 125 -2.78 -2.13 -15.21
CA ASP A 125 -1.50 -1.46 -15.44
C ASP A 125 -0.90 -0.96 -14.11
N ASN A 126 0.02 -0.02 -14.18
CA ASN A 126 0.76 0.57 -13.08
C ASN A 126 -0.12 1.43 -12.14
N LEU A 127 -1.08 0.80 -11.45
CA LEU A 127 -1.99 1.45 -10.51
C LEU A 127 -1.21 2.06 -9.32
N GLU A 128 -1.24 3.40 -9.24
CA GLU A 128 -0.46 4.18 -8.27
C GLU A 128 -1.31 5.23 -7.54
N GLY A 129 -2.59 5.35 -7.85
CA GLY A 129 -3.52 6.18 -7.10
C GLY A 129 -4.80 5.44 -6.75
N ILE A 130 -5.31 5.74 -5.57
CA ILE A 130 -6.65 5.37 -5.09
C ILE A 130 -7.19 6.54 -4.26
N GLU A 131 -8.46 6.91 -4.44
CA GLU A 131 -9.08 7.99 -3.66
C GLU A 131 -10.60 7.78 -3.51
N LEU A 132 -11.16 8.22 -2.38
CA LEU A 132 -12.61 8.27 -2.21
C LEU A 132 -13.17 9.44 -3.03
N GLY A 133 -14.06 9.13 -3.96
CA GLY A 133 -14.72 10.13 -4.78
C GLY A 133 -15.99 10.71 -4.14
N PRO A 134 -16.78 11.50 -4.88
CA PRO A 134 -18.08 11.95 -4.41
C PRO A 134 -19.05 10.77 -4.25
N ARG A 135 -20.15 11.00 -3.53
CA ARG A 135 -21.28 10.06 -3.48
C ARG A 135 -21.88 9.91 -4.90
N LEU A 136 -22.17 8.69 -5.32
CA LEU A 136 -22.90 8.42 -6.56
C LEU A 136 -24.37 8.86 -6.41
N SER A 137 -25.13 8.89 -7.51
CA SER A 137 -26.53 9.32 -7.51
C SER A 137 -27.45 8.47 -6.63
N ASP A 138 -27.07 7.23 -6.33
CA ASP A 138 -27.76 6.33 -5.40
C ASP A 138 -27.32 6.50 -3.93
N GLY A 139 -26.40 7.43 -3.65
CA GLY A 139 -25.87 7.71 -2.31
C GLY A 139 -24.71 6.80 -1.86
N SER A 140 -24.33 5.81 -2.67
CA SER A 140 -23.16 4.98 -2.41
C SER A 140 -21.86 5.79 -2.51
N GLN A 141 -20.82 5.31 -1.83
CA GLN A 141 -19.50 5.94 -1.87
C GLN A 141 -18.78 5.49 -3.15
N SER A 142 -18.16 6.41 -3.90
CA SER A 142 -17.30 6.02 -5.02
C SER A 142 -15.85 5.89 -4.58
N LEU A 143 -15.11 5.01 -5.26
CA LEU A 143 -13.68 4.78 -5.08
C LEU A 143 -13.04 4.76 -6.46
N LEU A 144 -12.10 5.67 -6.71
CA LEU A 144 -11.43 5.81 -8.00
C LEU A 144 -9.99 5.32 -7.87
N LEU A 145 -9.55 4.48 -8.78
CA LEU A 145 -8.16 4.12 -8.96
C LEU A 145 -7.64 4.66 -10.29
N VAL A 146 -6.34 4.98 -10.32
CA VAL A 146 -5.64 5.47 -11.51
C VAL A 146 -4.29 4.78 -11.70
N SER A 147 -3.93 4.47 -12.95
CA SER A 147 -2.57 4.04 -13.30
C SER A 147 -1.77 5.15 -13.95
N ASP A 148 -0.46 5.13 -13.69
CA ASP A 148 0.53 5.96 -14.36
C ASP A 148 1.12 5.21 -15.57
N ASP A 149 1.01 5.75 -16.78
CA ASP A 149 1.60 5.14 -17.97
C ASP A 149 3.14 5.26 -18.04
N ASN A 150 3.78 5.90 -17.05
CA ASN A 150 5.22 6.19 -17.03
C ASN A 150 5.72 6.85 -18.33
N PHE A 151 4.83 7.50 -19.09
CA PHE A 151 5.10 8.04 -20.42
C PHE A 151 5.63 7.00 -21.42
N ARG A 152 5.21 5.73 -21.31
CA ARG A 152 5.61 4.63 -22.21
C ARG A 152 4.44 4.17 -23.07
N GLU A 153 4.70 3.87 -24.35
CA GLU A 153 3.65 3.46 -25.30
C GLU A 153 2.99 2.12 -24.92
N GLU A 154 3.72 1.26 -24.19
CA GLU A 154 3.24 -0.05 -23.76
C GLU A 154 2.41 0.00 -22.46
N GLN A 155 2.26 1.17 -21.84
CA GLN A 155 1.48 1.37 -20.63
C GLN A 155 0.38 2.38 -20.89
N VAL A 156 -0.74 2.25 -20.17
CA VAL A 156 -1.92 3.09 -20.37
C VAL A 156 -2.38 3.70 -19.05
N THR A 157 -2.78 4.96 -19.10
CA THR A 157 -3.52 5.59 -18.01
C THR A 157 -4.92 4.98 -17.96
N GLN A 158 -5.21 4.25 -16.88
CA GLN A 158 -6.48 3.58 -16.61
C GLN A 158 -7.21 4.33 -15.50
N PHE A 159 -8.54 4.41 -15.61
CA PHE A 159 -9.40 4.82 -14.51
C PHE A 159 -10.37 3.70 -14.19
N ILE A 160 -10.33 3.22 -12.95
CA ILE A 160 -11.23 2.17 -12.47
C ILE A 160 -12.10 2.77 -11.37
N LEU A 161 -13.40 2.87 -11.62
CA LEU A 161 -14.37 3.44 -10.70
C LEU A 161 -15.21 2.33 -10.07
N PHE A 162 -15.16 2.22 -8.76
CA PHE A 162 -16.02 1.33 -7.99
C PHE A 162 -17.15 2.09 -7.31
N ARG A 163 -18.28 1.39 -7.18
CA ARG A 163 -19.29 1.67 -6.17
C ARG A 163 -18.97 0.85 -4.93
N VAL A 164 -18.93 1.50 -3.76
CA VAL A 164 -18.69 0.85 -2.46
C VAL A 164 -20.01 0.78 -1.67
N GLU A 165 -20.30 -0.41 -1.14
CA GLU A 165 -21.49 -0.73 -0.33
C GLU A 165 -21.13 -1.08 1.11
#